data_AF-A0AAV4AL66-F1
#
_entry.id   AF-A0AAV4AL66-F1
#
_cell.length_a   1.000
_cell.length_b   1.000
_cell.length_c   1.000
_cell.angle_alpha   90.00
_cell.angle_beta   90.00
_cell.angle_gamma   90.00
#
_symmetry.space_group_name_H-M   'P 1'
#
loop_
_entity.id
_entity.type
_entity.pdbx_description
1 polymer ?
#
loop_
_entity_poly.entity_id
_entity_poly.type
_entity_poly.pdbx_seq_one_letter_code
_entity_poly.pdbx_strand_id
1 'polypeptide(L)'
;MRRSLATLKRALAGEVGMSNELDDVARSLFNAHIPNIWRRLAPVTLKSLGNWMVHFQRRLKQYYQWVNDCEPAVMWLSGLHIPESYLTALVQATCRKRGWPLDRSTLYTQVTRYTDVEDISERVVNGQFHKSVFCFSGRN
;
A
#
# COMPACT_ATOMS: atom_id res chain seq x y z
N MET A 1 14.87 6.49 1.74
CA MET A 1 15.38 5.24 2.35
C MET A 1 16.77 4.86 1.87
N ARG A 2 16.98 4.51 0.58
CA ARG A 2 18.31 4.09 0.08
C ARG A 2 19.42 5.12 0.37
N ARG A 3 19.18 6.40 0.08
CA ARG A 3 20.13 7.49 0.36
C ARG A 3 20.45 7.60 1.85
N SER A 4 19.44 7.67 2.73
CA SER A 4 19.65 7.76 4.18
C SER A 4 20.43 6.56 4.75
N LEU A 5 20.17 5.34 4.26
CA LEU A 5 20.94 4.15 4.68
C LEU A 5 22.37 4.16 4.16
N ALA A 6 22.59 4.57 2.91
CA ALA A 6 23.93 4.70 2.35
C ALA A 6 24.75 5.75 3.11
N THR A 7 24.16 6.90 3.42
CA THR A 7 24.83 7.94 4.22
C THR A 7 25.10 7.47 5.64
N LEU A 8 24.16 6.77 6.28
CA LEU A 8 24.38 6.21 7.62
C LEU A 8 25.56 5.21 7.63
N LYS A 9 25.65 4.32 6.63
CA LYS A 9 26.76 3.38 6.51
C LYS A 9 28.11 4.11 6.40
N ARG A 10 28.17 5.19 5.61
CA ARG A 10 29.37 6.01 5.45
C ARG A 10 29.72 6.80 6.71
N ALA A 11 28.70 7.29 7.43
CA ALA A 11 28.90 7.96 8.71
C ALA A 11 29.47 7.01 9.77
N LEU A 12 28.97 5.77 9.83
CA LEU A 12 29.51 4.72 10.72
C LEU A 12 30.95 4.32 10.36
N ALA A 13 31.34 4.43 9.09
CA ALA A 13 32.71 4.21 8.63
C ALA A 13 33.64 5.43 8.86
N GLY A 14 33.12 6.55 9.39
CA GLY A 14 33.88 7.78 9.62
C GLY A 14 34.13 8.62 8.36
N GLU A 15 33.51 8.29 7.23
CA GLU A 15 33.68 9.03 5.96
C GLU A 15 32.83 10.31 5.90
N VAL A 16 31.79 10.41 6.71
CA VAL A 16 30.83 11.52 6.75
C VAL A 16 30.52 11.83 8.21
N GLY A 17 30.39 13.12 8.56
CA GLY A 17 29.99 13.53 9.90
C GLY A 17 28.58 13.06 10.27
N MET A 18 28.40 12.61 11.51
CA MET A 18 27.10 12.21 12.04
C MET A 18 26.23 13.45 12.28
N SER A 19 25.09 13.53 11.61
CA SER A 19 24.08 14.56 11.89
C SER A 19 23.03 14.04 12.87
N ASN A 20 22.29 14.94 13.53
CA ASN A 20 21.17 14.57 14.41
C ASN A 20 20.15 13.67 13.70
N GLU A 21 19.88 13.94 12.42
CA GLU A 21 18.95 13.14 11.62
C GLU A 21 19.48 11.72 11.36
N LEU A 22 20.78 11.56 11.13
CA LEU A 22 21.40 10.25 10.95
C LEU A 22 21.45 9.46 12.26
N ASP A 23 21.68 10.13 13.38
CA ASP A 23 21.63 9.55 14.72
C ASP A 23 20.22 9.06 15.08
N ASP A 24 19.20 9.85 14.78
CA ASP A 24 17.80 9.45 14.93
C ASP A 24 17.45 8.23 14.07
N VAL A 25 17.95 8.17 12.83
CA VAL A 25 17.77 6.99 11.97
C VAL A 25 18.46 5.78 12.57
N ALA A 26 19.71 5.91 13.03
CA ALA A 26 20.46 4.82 13.66
C ALA A 26 19.74 4.26 14.89
N ARG A 27 19.33 5.15 15.81
CA ARG A 27 18.59 4.79 17.03
C ARG A 27 17.25 4.13 16.71
N SER A 28 16.50 4.68 15.74
CA SER A 28 15.21 4.10 15.32
C SER A 28 15.39 2.69 14.78
N LEU A 29 16.39 2.47 13.93
CA LEU A 29 16.69 1.16 13.35
C LEU A 29 17.15 0.16 14.42
N PHE A 30 18.01 0.59 15.34
CA PHE A 30 18.49 -0.23 16.47
C PHE A 30 17.32 -0.69 17.35
N ASN A 31 16.36 0.21 17.62
CA ASN A 31 15.17 -0.09 18.42
C ASN A 31 14.04 -0.75 17.61
N ALA A 32 14.28 -1.22 16.37
CA ALA A 32 13.26 -1.81 15.49
C ALA A 32 12.02 -0.93 15.22
N HIS A 33 12.21 0.39 15.23
CA HIS A 33 11.21 1.39 14.88
C HIS A 33 11.45 1.98 13.49
N ILE A 34 10.38 2.43 12.85
CA ILE A 34 10.46 3.12 11.55
C ILE A 34 11.01 4.54 11.79
N PRO A 35 12.13 4.95 11.15
CA PRO A 35 12.65 6.30 11.27
C PRO A 35 11.63 7.38 10.87
N ASN A 36 11.63 8.51 11.57
CA ASN A 36 10.68 9.61 11.34
C ASN A 36 10.69 10.13 9.89
N ILE A 37 11.88 10.25 9.29
CA ILE A 37 12.05 10.69 7.90
C ILE A 37 11.40 9.73 6.88
N TRP A 38 11.25 8.45 7.22
CA TRP A 38 10.57 7.46 6.36
C TRP A 38 9.08 7.45 6.66
N ARG A 39 8.70 7.58 7.93
CA ARG A 39 7.30 7.63 8.36
C ARG A 39 6.54 8.78 7.71
N ARG A 40 7.16 9.95 7.53
CA ARG A 40 6.56 11.09 6.81
C ARG A 40 6.20 10.79 5.36
N LEU A 41 6.87 9.82 4.75
CA LEU A 41 6.68 9.43 3.34
C LEU A 41 5.85 8.14 3.22
N ALA A 42 5.35 7.61 4.33
CA ALA A 42 4.56 6.40 4.37
C ALA A 42 3.16 6.71 4.93
N PRO A 43 2.14 5.93 4.53
CA PRO A 43 0.84 5.97 5.19
C PRO A 43 0.97 5.70 6.68
N VAL A 44 0.05 6.27 7.46
CA VAL A 44 -0.01 6.11 8.91
C VAL A 44 -0.01 4.62 9.26
N THR A 45 0.93 4.20 10.10
CA THR A 45 1.18 2.80 10.42
C THR A 45 1.61 2.64 11.88
N LEU A 46 1.07 1.62 12.54
CA LEU A 46 1.49 1.16 13.88
C LEU A 46 2.35 -0.11 13.80
N LYS A 47 2.79 -0.51 12.60
CA LYS A 47 3.62 -1.71 12.41
C LYS A 47 5.04 -1.48 12.92
N SER A 48 5.61 -2.51 13.56
CA SER A 48 7.05 -2.59 13.83
C SER A 48 7.85 -2.54 12.53
N LEU A 49 9.14 -2.19 12.60
CA LEU A 49 10.00 -2.06 11.42
C LEU A 49 10.01 -3.33 10.57
N GLY A 50 10.15 -4.51 11.17
CA GLY A 50 10.16 -5.79 10.45
C GLY A 50 8.85 -6.04 9.68
N ASN A 51 7.71 -5.88 10.36
CA ASN A 51 6.39 -6.03 9.74
C ASN A 51 6.13 -4.96 8.67
N TRP A 52 6.63 -3.75 8.88
CA TRP A 52 6.53 -2.67 7.92
C TRP A 52 7.37 -2.94 6.67
N MET A 53 8.57 -3.50 6.79
CA MET A 53 9.42 -3.86 5.66
C MET A 53 8.76 -4.95 4.79
N VAL A 54 8.18 -5.98 5.40
CA VAL A 54 7.41 -7.01 4.67
C VAL A 54 6.23 -6.37 3.93
N HIS A 55 5.47 -5.49 4.60
CA HIS A 55 4.36 -4.77 3.99
C HIS A 55 4.82 -3.87 2.83
N PHE A 56 5.93 -3.16 3.01
CA PHE A 56 6.52 -2.27 2.01
C PHE A 56 7.01 -3.04 0.78
N GLN A 57 7.68 -4.18 0.98
CA GLN A 57 8.14 -5.03 -0.12
C GLN A 57 6.95 -5.60 -0.91
N ARG A 58 5.89 -6.05 -0.24
CA ARG A 58 4.67 -6.52 -0.90
C ARG A 58 3.99 -5.40 -1.70
N ARG A 59 3.96 -4.17 -1.16
CA ARG A 59 3.45 -2.99 -1.87
C ARG A 59 4.26 -2.69 -3.13
N LEU A 60 5.58 -2.69 -3.02
CA LEU A 60 6.46 -2.50 -4.18
C LEU A 60 6.22 -3.57 -5.24
N LYS A 61 6.06 -4.83 -4.83
CA LYS A 61 5.73 -5.93 -5.75
C LYS A 61 4.43 -5.67 -6.50
N GLN A 62 3.36 -5.27 -5.79
CA GLN A 62 2.08 -4.93 -6.44
C GLN A 62 2.24 -3.81 -7.48
N TYR A 63 2.90 -2.71 -7.13
CA TYR A 63 3.10 -1.60 -8.08
C TYR A 63 3.97 -2.01 -9.26
N TYR A 64 5.02 -2.79 -9.02
CA TYR A 64 5.88 -3.30 -10.08
C TYR A 64 5.11 -4.20 -11.06
N GLN A 65 4.30 -5.13 -10.55
CA GLN A 65 3.44 -5.97 -11.39
C GLN A 65 2.40 -5.16 -12.15
N TRP A 66 1.76 -4.18 -11.50
CA TRP A 66 0.79 -3.31 -12.17
C TRP A 66 1.42 -2.51 -13.31
N VAL A 67 2.61 -1.96 -13.11
CA VAL A 67 3.30 -1.16 -14.14
C VAL A 67 3.75 -2.02 -15.33
N ASN A 68 4.25 -3.23 -15.09
CA ASN A 68 4.83 -4.07 -16.16
C ASN A 68 3.82 -4.96 -16.87
N ASP A 69 2.83 -5.47 -16.16
CA ASP A 69 1.85 -6.40 -16.71
C ASP A 69 0.56 -5.65 -17.06
N CYS A 70 -0.34 -5.52 -16.08
CA CYS A 70 -1.55 -4.71 -16.15
C CYS A 70 -2.17 -4.61 -14.74
N GLU A 71 -3.31 -3.92 -14.62
CA GLU A 71 -4.07 -3.88 -13.37
C GLU A 71 -4.36 -5.31 -12.87
N PRO A 72 -3.98 -5.66 -11.62
CA PRO A 72 -4.17 -7.01 -11.12
C PRO A 72 -5.65 -7.37 -11.07
N ALA A 73 -6.02 -8.64 -11.23
CA ALA A 73 -7.42 -9.10 -11.12
C ALA A 73 -7.99 -8.97 -9.69
N VAL A 74 -7.11 -8.96 -8.68
CA VAL A 74 -7.44 -8.67 -7.29
C VAL A 74 -6.53 -7.57 -6.78
N MET A 75 -7.10 -6.43 -6.40
CA MET A 75 -6.35 -5.29 -5.89
C MET A 75 -6.17 -5.40 -4.37
N TRP A 76 -4.94 -5.28 -3.87
CA TRP A 76 -4.70 -5.18 -2.44
C TRP A 76 -4.87 -3.74 -1.98
N LEU A 77 -6.07 -3.39 -1.48
CA LEU A 77 -6.43 -2.02 -1.15
C LEU A 77 -5.54 -1.42 -0.05
N SER A 78 -5.24 -2.17 1.02
CA SER A 78 -4.35 -1.69 2.09
C SER A 78 -2.90 -1.53 1.62
N GLY A 79 -2.56 -2.12 0.47
CA GLY A 79 -1.29 -1.94 -0.21
C GLY A 79 -1.17 -0.58 -0.91
N LEU A 80 -2.28 0.10 -1.21
CA LEU A 80 -2.27 1.38 -1.90
C LEU A 80 -1.83 2.53 -0.97
N HIS A 81 -1.29 3.59 -1.56
CA HIS A 81 -0.97 4.82 -0.83
C HIS A 81 -2.22 5.65 -0.52
N ILE A 82 -3.15 5.72 -1.48
CA ILE A 82 -4.43 6.44 -1.38
C ILE A 82 -5.51 5.56 -2.03
N PRO A 83 -6.15 4.63 -1.28
CA PRO A 83 -7.16 3.74 -1.83
C PRO A 83 -8.43 4.46 -2.33
N GLU A 84 -8.78 5.60 -1.75
CA GLU A 84 -9.96 6.39 -2.11
C GLU A 84 -9.89 6.90 -3.56
N SER A 85 -8.70 7.38 -3.97
CA SER A 85 -8.46 7.83 -5.35
C SER A 85 -8.62 6.70 -6.34
N TYR A 86 -8.18 5.49 -5.98
CA TYR A 86 -8.35 4.31 -6.82
C TYR A 86 -9.82 3.93 -6.98
N LEU A 87 -10.58 3.87 -5.87
CA LEU A 87 -12.00 3.57 -5.91
C LEU A 87 -12.78 4.60 -6.76
N THR A 88 -12.42 5.88 -6.64
CA THR A 88 -13.01 6.95 -7.46
C THR A 88 -12.71 6.75 -8.94
N ALA A 89 -11.47 6.43 -9.29
CA ALA A 89 -11.07 6.15 -10.66
C ALA A 89 -11.81 4.92 -11.23
N LEU A 90 -12.03 3.88 -10.40
CA LEU A 90 -12.80 2.70 -10.78
C LEU A 90 -14.26 3.04 -11.12
N VAL A 91 -14.92 3.87 -10.30
CA VAL A 91 -16.28 4.36 -10.59
C VAL A 91 -16.29 5.13 -11.91
N GLN A 92 -15.36 6.08 -12.08
CA GLN A 92 -15.28 6.91 -13.28
C GLN A 92 -15.04 6.06 -14.54
N ALA A 93 -14.14 5.09 -14.49
CA ALA A 93 -13.87 4.18 -15.61
C ALA A 93 -15.11 3.35 -15.98
N THR A 94 -15.82 2.84 -14.97
CA THR A 94 -17.05 2.07 -15.18
C THR A 94 -18.17 2.93 -15.77
N CYS A 95 -18.37 4.14 -15.24
CA CYS A 95 -19.35 5.09 -15.75
C CYS A 95 -19.08 5.45 -17.22
N ARG A 96 -17.82 5.73 -17.57
CA ARG A 96 -17.42 6.03 -18.96
C ARG A 96 -17.69 4.86 -19.90
N LYS A 97 -17.35 3.63 -19.47
CA LYS A 97 -17.58 2.41 -20.28
C LYS A 97 -19.06 2.14 -20.53
N ARG A 98 -19.94 2.53 -19.59
CA ARG A 98 -21.38 2.27 -19.65
C ARG A 98 -22.22 3.47 -20.10
N GLY A 99 -21.62 4.66 -20.22
CA GLY A 99 -22.35 5.90 -20.47
C GLY A 99 -23.23 6.34 -19.29
N TRP A 100 -22.88 5.94 -18.05
CA TRP A 100 -23.68 6.28 -16.87
C TRP A 100 -23.31 7.65 -16.31
N PRO A 101 -24.30 8.39 -15.77
CA PRO A 101 -24.07 9.63 -15.03
C PRO A 101 -23.28 9.36 -13.74
N LEU A 102 -22.15 10.06 -13.57
CA LEU A 102 -21.28 9.92 -12.40
C LEU A 102 -21.98 10.35 -11.10
N ASP A 103 -22.80 11.40 -11.18
CA ASP A 103 -23.58 11.98 -10.08
C ASP A 103 -24.64 11.03 -9.51
N ARG A 104 -25.04 9.99 -10.27
CA ARG A 104 -26.01 8.97 -9.83
C ARG A 104 -25.39 7.60 -9.64
N SER A 105 -24.06 7.51 -9.68
CA SER A 105 -23.33 6.24 -9.54
C SER A 105 -22.72 6.15 -8.15
N THR A 106 -22.89 4.99 -7.49
CA THR A 106 -22.34 4.72 -6.16
C THR A 106 -21.57 3.40 -6.14
N LEU A 107 -20.68 3.25 -5.16
CA LEU A 107 -19.96 2.01 -4.90
C LEU A 107 -20.79 1.10 -3.99
N TYR A 108 -20.91 -0.16 -4.37
CA TYR A 108 -21.42 -1.22 -3.52
C TYR A 108 -20.37 -2.31 -3.39
N THR A 109 -20.21 -2.87 -2.19
CA THR A 109 -19.25 -3.93 -1.91
C THR A 109 -19.98 -5.16 -1.39
N GLN A 110 -19.63 -6.32 -1.92
CA GLN A 110 -20.14 -7.62 -1.46
C GLN A 110 -18.96 -8.49 -1.01
N VAL A 111 -19.10 -9.13 0.16
CA VAL A 111 -18.11 -10.09 0.65
C VAL A 111 -18.30 -11.42 -0.10
N THR A 112 -17.23 -11.91 -0.70
CA THR A 112 -17.22 -13.17 -1.46
C THR A 112 -16.90 -14.36 -0.54
N ARG A 113 -17.18 -15.57 -1.03
CA ARG A 113 -16.75 -16.82 -0.35
C ARG A 113 -15.31 -17.23 -0.66
N TYR A 114 -14.68 -16.58 -1.66
CA TYR A 114 -13.31 -16.86 -2.07
C TYR A 114 -12.32 -16.47 -0.97
N THR A 115 -11.47 -17.40 -0.58
CA THR A 115 -10.38 -17.15 0.38
C THR A 115 -9.08 -16.80 -0.33
N ASP A 116 -8.85 -17.42 -1.49
CA ASP A 116 -7.62 -17.29 -2.25
C ASP A 116 -7.84 -16.60 -3.59
N VAL A 117 -6.76 -15.94 -4.05
CA VAL A 117 -6.78 -15.17 -5.30
C VAL A 117 -6.82 -16.10 -6.50
N GLU A 118 -6.30 -17.31 -6.35
CA GLU A 118 -6.23 -18.33 -7.41
C GLU A 118 -7.58 -18.95 -7.73
N ASP A 119 -8.53 -18.91 -6.79
CA ASP A 119 -9.91 -19.38 -6.99
C ASP A 119 -10.73 -18.43 -7.87
N ILE A 120 -10.17 -17.26 -8.22
CA ILE A 120 -10.83 -16.23 -9.01
C ILE A 120 -10.38 -16.38 -10.46
N SER A 121 -11.16 -17.13 -11.24
CA SER A 121 -10.87 -17.40 -12.65
C SER A 121 -11.21 -16.25 -13.60
N GLU A 122 -12.13 -15.36 -13.22
CA GLU A 122 -12.65 -14.31 -14.12
C GLU A 122 -12.66 -12.92 -13.48
N ARG A 123 -12.34 -11.90 -14.28
CA ARG A 123 -12.54 -10.49 -13.90
C ARG A 123 -14.04 -10.18 -13.87
N VAL A 124 -14.47 -9.47 -12.83
CA VAL A 124 -15.87 -9.03 -12.72
C VAL A 124 -16.19 -8.06 -13.86
N VAL A 125 -17.30 -8.31 -14.56
CA VAL A 125 -17.73 -7.49 -15.70
C VAL A 125 -17.92 -6.00 -15.34
N ASN A 126 -18.33 -5.72 -14.09
CA ASN A 126 -18.59 -4.37 -13.56
C ASN A 126 -18.02 -4.22 -12.14
N GLY A 127 -16.73 -4.47 -11.96
CA GLY A 127 -16.10 -4.24 -10.67
C GLY A 127 -14.71 -4.81 -10.58
N GLN A 128 -14.19 -4.78 -9.37
CA GLN A 128 -12.86 -5.26 -9.06
C GLN A 128 -12.91 -6.05 -7.75
N PHE A 129 -12.20 -7.18 -7.70
CA PHE A 129 -12.00 -7.88 -6.43
C PHE A 129 -10.95 -7.16 -5.60
N HIS A 130 -11.20 -7.06 -4.30
CA HIS A 130 -10.31 -6.39 -3.36
C HIS A 130 -9.93 -7.34 -2.22
N LYS A 131 -8.65 -7.35 -1.82
CA LYS A 131 -8.17 -8.12 -0.66
C LYS A 131 -7.75 -7.20 0.49
N SER A 132 -7.84 -7.72 1.70
CA SER A 132 -7.45 -7.07 2.97
C SER A 132 -8.33 -5.89 3.39
N VAL A 133 -9.65 -6.06 3.26
CA VAL A 133 -10.63 -5.22 3.96
C VAL A 133 -10.86 -5.84 5.34
N PHE A 134 -10.54 -5.10 6.41
CA PHE A 134 -10.89 -5.54 7.77
C PHE A 134 -12.33 -5.08 8.04
N CYS A 135 -13.28 -6.02 8.07
CA CYS A 135 -14.66 -5.72 8.47
C CYS A 135 -14.77 -5.85 9.99
N PHE A 136 -14.88 -4.73 10.68
CA PHE A 136 -15.33 -4.75 12.07
C PHE A 136 -16.83 -5.05 12.08
N SER A 137 -17.18 -6.30 12.38
CA SER A 137 -18.54 -6.66 12.77
C SER A 137 -18.77 -6.10 14.17
N GLY A 138 -19.44 -4.96 14.26
CA GLY A 138 -20.04 -4.51 15.50
C GLY A 138 -21.20 -5.44 15.84
N ARG A 139 -20.96 -6.45 16.67
CA ARG A 139 -22.06 -7.07 17.43
C ARG A 139 -22.31 -6.14 18.61
N ASN A 140 -23.41 -5.39 18.56
CA ASN A 140 -24.06 -4.86 19.76
C ASN A 140 -24.84 -5.99 20.43
#